data_AF-A0A392S8K3-F1
#
_entry.id   AF-A0A392S8K3-F1
#
_cell.length_a   1.000
_cell.length_b   1.000
_cell.length_c   1.000
_cell.angle_alpha   90.00
_cell.angle_beta   90.00
_cell.angle_gamma   90.00
#
_symmetry.space_group_name_H-M   'P 1'
#
loop_
_entity.id
_entity.type
_entity.pdbx_description
1 polymer ?
#
loop_
_entity_poly.entity_id
_entity_poly.type
_entity_poly.pdbx_seq_one_letter_code
_entity_poly.pdbx_strand_id
1 'polypeptide(L)' 'QHQRTKHIEMDIHFVREKVACGEVRVRHVPSRYQIADIFTKGLPLILFEDFRNSLCVRDPLVSTAGV' A
#
# COMPACT_ATOMS: atom_id res chain seq x y z
N GLN A 1 -24.35 -3.05 -7.18
CA GLN A 1 -24.00 -3.27 -5.76
C GLN A 1 -23.44 -4.68 -5.48
N HIS A 2 -23.84 -5.73 -6.22
CA HIS A 2 -23.38 -7.11 -5.98
C HIS A 2 -21.94 -7.45 -6.45
N GLN A 3 -21.42 -6.76 -7.47
CA GLN A 3 -20.09 -7.08 -8.00
C GLN A 3 -18.95 -6.78 -7.01
N ARG A 4 -18.99 -5.64 -6.30
CA ARG A 4 -17.97 -5.28 -5.29
C ARG A 4 -17.90 -6.31 -4.16
N THR A 5 -19.04 -6.77 -3.65
CA THR A 5 -19.10 -7.81 -2.62
C THR A 5 -18.51 -9.13 -3.14
N LYS A 6 -18.86 -9.52 -4.38
CA LYS A 6 -18.32 -10.72 -5.01
C LYS A 6 -16.79 -10.67 -5.17
N HIS A 7 -16.23 -9.52 -5.54
CA HIS A 7 -14.77 -9.36 -5.64
C HIS A 7 -14.10 -9.52 -4.27
N ILE A 8 -14.62 -8.86 -3.24
CA ILE A 8 -14.09 -8.97 -1.88
C ILE A 8 -14.13 -10.42 -1.38
N GLU A 9 -15.24 -11.13 -1.59
CA GLU A 9 -15.39 -12.53 -1.19
C GLU A 9 -14.38 -13.44 -1.90
N MET A 10 -14.20 -13.25 -3.21
CA MET A 10 -13.27 -14.04 -4.02
C MET A 10 -11.81 -13.80 -3.59
N ASP A 11 -11.41 -12.54 -3.40
CA ASP A 11 -10.06 -12.15 -2.99
C ASP A 11 -9.72 -12.71 -1.60
N ILE A 12 -10.68 -12.62 -0.66
CA ILE A 12 -10.51 -13.17 0.70
C ILE A 12 -10.35 -14.69 0.64
N HIS A 13 -11.16 -15.40 -0.15
CA HIS A 13 -11.07 -16.85 -0.25
C HIS A 13 -9.72 -17.28 -0.83
N PHE A 14 -9.29 -16.63 -1.91
CA PHE A 14 -8.01 -16.90 -2.55
C PHE A 14 -6.82 -16.74 -1.59
N VAL A 15 -6.75 -15.62 -0.86
CA VAL A 15 -5.65 -15.39 0.11
C VAL A 15 -5.70 -16.40 1.25
N ARG A 16 -6.89 -16.74 1.76
CA ARG A 16 -7.04 -17.73 2.85
C ARG A 16 -6.56 -19.12 2.44
N GLU A 17 -6.88 -19.56 1.22
CA GLU A 17 -6.41 -20.84 0.70
C GLU A 17 -4.88 -20.87 0.61
N LYS A 18 -4.26 -19.81 0.06
CA LYS A 18 -2.81 -19.70 -0.04
C LYS A 18 -2.09 -19.71 1.31
N VAL A 19 -2.71 -19.14 2.34
CA VAL A 19 -2.19 -19.20 3.71
C VAL A 19 -2.36 -20.60 4.30
N ALA A 20 -3.51 -21.26 4.10
CA ALA A 20 -3.77 -22.60 4.60
C ALA A 20 -2.84 -23.66 3.99
N CYS A 21 -2.53 -23.53 2.69
CA CYS A 21 -1.55 -24.35 1.99
C CYS A 21 -0.08 -24.04 2.40
N GLY A 22 0.14 -22.99 3.20
CA GLY A 22 1.47 -22.58 3.64
C GLY A 22 2.32 -21.86 2.58
N GLU A 23 1.75 -21.57 1.40
CA GLU A 23 2.40 -20.83 0.32
C GLU A 23 2.63 -19.36 0.72
N VAL A 24 1.75 -18.80 1.56
CA VAL A 24 1.83 -17.41 2.05
C VAL A 24 1.82 -17.38 3.57
N ARG A 25 2.68 -16.55 4.16
CA ARG A 25 2.70 -16.29 5.60
C ARG A 25 2.31 -14.85 5.88
N VAL A 26 1.25 -14.66 6.65
CA VAL A 26 0.78 -13.32 7.05
C VAL A 26 1.55 -12.88 8.29
N ARG A 27 2.17 -11.70 8.22
CA ARG A 27 2.84 -11.06 9.36
C ARG A 27 2.36 -9.63 9.47
N HIS A 28 2.06 -9.21 10.69
CA HIS A 28 1.73 -7.81 10.95
C HIS A 28 2.97 -6.93 10.75
N VAL A 29 2.81 -5.86 9.98
CA VAL A 29 3.79 -4.78 9.84
C VAL A 29 3.15 -3.52 10.38
N PRO A 30 3.71 -2.87 11.42
CA PRO A 30 3.21 -1.59 11.90
C PRO A 30 3.17 -0.56 10.76
N SER A 31 2.14 0.29 10.71
CA SER A 31 1.94 1.24 9.61
C SER A 31 3.16 2.10 9.31
N ARG A 32 3.94 2.49 10.34
CA ARG A 32 5.20 3.25 10.17
C ARG A 32 6.30 2.54 9.35
N TYR A 33 6.16 1.24 9.14
CA TYR A 33 7.11 0.41 8.39
C TYR A 33 6.49 -0.21 7.12
N GLN A 34 5.21 0.05 6.85
CA GLN A 34 4.50 -0.51 5.71
C GLN A 34 4.59 0.44 4.49
N ILE A 35 5.73 0.43 3.80
CA ILE A 35 6.03 1.34 2.67
C ILE A 35 4.94 1.33 1.58
N ALA A 36 4.31 0.17 1.34
CA ALA A 36 3.23 0.04 0.35
C ALA A 36 2.03 0.98 0.60
N ASP A 37 1.86 1.48 1.83
CA ASP A 37 0.78 2.39 2.18
C ASP A 37 0.86 3.72 1.42
N ILE A 38 2.06 4.19 1.03
CA ILE A 38 2.22 5.44 0.25
C ILE A 38 1.52 5.36 -1.13
N PHE A 39 1.40 4.15 -1.68
CA PHE A 39 0.82 3.93 -3.01
C PHE A 39 -0.68 3.61 -2.98
N THR A 40 -1.22 3.28 -1.81
CA THR A 40 -2.58 2.70 -1.69
C THR A 40 -3.52 3.51 -0.81
N LYS A 41 -3.00 4.46 -0.03
CA LYS A 41 -3.77 5.22 0.97
C LYS A 41 -3.43 6.71 0.94
N GLY A 42 -4.36 7.54 1.41
CA GLY A 42 -4.05 8.91 1.82
C GLY A 42 -3.40 8.89 3.20
N LEU A 43 -2.15 9.34 3.29
CA LEU A 43 -1.35 9.31 4.51
C LEU A 43 -1.26 10.69 5.19
N PRO A 44 -1.11 10.75 6.53
CA PRO A 44 -0.68 11.97 7.20
C PRO A 44 0.66 12.44 6.63
N LEU A 45 0.83 13.77 6.50
CA LEU A 45 2.00 14.37 5.85
C LEU A 45 3.34 13.82 6.37
N ILE A 46 3.48 13.68 7.69
CA ILE A 46 4.71 13.19 8.32
C ILE A 46 5.05 11.77 7.81
N LEU A 47 4.07 10.87 7.83
CA LEU A 47 4.28 9.48 7.38
C LEU A 47 4.50 9.40 5.86
N PHE A 48 3.86 10.28 5.10
CA PHE A 48 4.10 10.39 3.66
C PHE A 48 5.53 10.82 3.36
N GLU A 49 6.03 11.87 4.03
CA GLU A 49 7.41 12.36 3.86
C GLU A 49 8.44 11.31 4.31
N ASP A 50 8.19 10.60 5.41
CA ASP A 50 9.05 9.50 5.85
C ASP A 50 9.19 8.41 4.77
N PHE A 51 8.07 7.99 4.17
CA PHE A 51 8.11 7.01 3.08
C PHE A 51 8.71 7.58 1.79
N ARG A 52 8.43 8.83 1.45
CA ARG A 52 9.03 9.52 0.30
C ARG A 52 10.55 9.56 0.40
N ASN A 53 11.06 9.89 1.59
CA ASN A 53 12.49 9.90 1.89
C ASN A 53 13.09 8.49 1.83
N SER A 54 12.39 7.49 2.37
CA SER A 54 12.82 6.08 2.28
C SER A 54 12.90 5.57 0.84
N LEU A 55 12.12 6.15 -0.07
CA LEU A 55 12.13 5.83 -1.51
C LEU A 55 13.12 6.70 -2.31
N CYS A 56 13.89 7.57 -1.65
CA CYS A 56 14.85 8.48 -2.26
C CYS A 56 14.21 9.43 -3.30
N VAL A 57 12.93 9.76 -3.15
CA VAL A 57 12.23 10.67 -4.07
C VAL A 57 12.67 12.09 -3.77
N ARG A 58 13.51 12.64 -4.65
CA ARG A 58 14.07 13.99 -4.53
C ARG A 58 13.09 15.04 -5.00
N ASP A 59 13.26 16.25 -4.48
CA ASP A 59 12.61 17.40 -5.08
C ASP A 59 13.13 17.64 -6.50
N PRO A 60 12.24 18.02 -7.43
CA PRO A 60 12.64 18.29 -8.79
C PRO A 60 13.61 19.49 -8.81
N LEU A 61 14.68 19.37 -9.61
CA LEU A 61 15.69 20.43 -9.76
C LEU A 61 15.13 21.69 -10.43
N VAL A 62 13.99 21.57 -11.11
CA VAL A 62 13.33 22.65 -11.84
C VAL A 62 11.86 22.62 -11.46
N SER A 63 11.31 23.79 -11.09
CA SER A 63 9.88 23.94 -10.87
C SER A 63 9.16 23.75 -12.20
N THR A 64 8.41 22.66 -12.33
CA THR A 64 7.51 22.40 -13.46
C THR A 64 6.10 22.90 -13.20
N ALA A 65 5.92 23.81 -12.23
CA ALA A 65 4.66 24.51 -12.07
C ALA A 65 4.39 25.25 -13.39
N GLY A 66 3.31 24.85 -14.09
CA GLY A 66 2.90 25.50 -15.33
C GLY A 66 2.67 26.98 -15.10
N VAL A 67 3.14 27.79 -16.05
CA VAL A 67 2.80 29.22 -16.16
C VAL A 67 1.30 29.45 -16.25
#